data_AF-A0AAE9S834-F1
#
_entry.id   AF-A0AAE9S834-F1
#
_cell.length_a   1.000
_cell.length_b   1.000
_cell.length_c   1.000
_cell.angle_alpha   90.00
_cell.angle_beta   90.00
_cell.angle_gamma   90.00
#
_symmetry.space_group_name_H-M   'P 1'
#
loop_
_entity.id
_entity.type
_entity.pdbx_description
1 polymer ?
#
loop_
_entity_poly.entity_id
_entity_poly.type
_entity_poly.pdbx_seq_one_letter_code
_entity_poly.pdbx_strand_id
1 'polypeptide(L)' 'MNYKEMMALRCAYNHGLKTTETRAAACLYIKLRRAGKIEEFKAESMTKRYKEGV' A
#
# COMPACT_ATOMS: atom_id res chain seq x y z
N MET A 1 6.71 3.20 -0.95
CA MET A 1 5.70 2.15 -1.13
C MET A 1 4.47 2.75 -1.82
N ASN A 2 4.21 2.36 -3.05
CA ASN A 2 3.00 2.72 -3.80
C ASN A 2 1.83 1.77 -3.47
N TYR A 3 0.64 2.06 -3.98
CA TYR A 3 -0.56 1.25 -3.70
C TYR A 3 -0.41 -0.21 -4.13
N LYS A 4 0.23 -0.48 -5.28
CA LYS A 4 0.42 -1.84 -5.81
C LYS A 4 1.35 -2.65 -4.89
N GLU A 5 2.47 -2.07 -4.47
CA GLU A 5 3.41 -2.70 -3.53
C GLU A 5 2.75 -3.00 -2.18
N MET A 6 1.99 -2.05 -1.64
CA MET A 6 1.25 -2.26 -0.40
C MET A 6 0.25 -3.42 -0.53
N MET A 7 -0.47 -3.51 -1.66
CA MET A 7 -1.42 -4.59 -1.90
C MET A 7 -0.74 -5.95 -2.04
N ALA A 8 0.39 -6.03 -2.75
CA ALA A 8 1.17 -7.26 -2.89
C ALA A 8 1.69 -7.75 -1.52
N LEU A 9 2.29 -6.87 -0.73
CA LEU A 9 2.81 -7.19 0.60
C LEU A 9 1.68 -7.56 1.59
N ARG A 10 0.53 -6.89 1.52
CA ARG A 10 -0.65 -7.27 2.30
C ARG A 10 -1.18 -8.64 1.89
N CYS A 11 -1.17 -8.96 0.59
CA CYS A 11 -1.55 -10.29 0.11
C CYS A 11 -0.64 -11.35 0.73
N ALA A 12 0.68 -11.17 0.65
CA ALA A 12 1.65 -12.07 1.27
C ALA A 12 1.47 -12.19 2.80
N TYR A 13 1.16 -11.07 3.48
CA TYR A 13 0.78 -11.08 4.90
C TYR A 13 -0.41 -12.00 5.17
N ASN A 14 -1.47 -11.90 4.35
CA ASN A 14 -2.67 -12.72 4.50
C ASN A 14 -2.40 -14.21 4.23
N HIS A 15 -1.45 -14.52 3.35
CA HIS A 15 -0.98 -15.88 3.10
C HIS A 15 -0.01 -16.43 4.18
N GLY A 16 0.24 -15.68 5.25
CA GLY A 16 1.00 -16.15 6.40
C GLY A 16 2.47 -15.72 6.41
N LEU A 17 2.97 -15.00 5.41
CA LEU A 17 4.30 -14.43 5.45
C LEU A 17 4.31 -13.21 6.38
N LYS A 18 4.84 -13.34 7.60
CA LYS A 18 4.78 -12.32 8.67
C LYS A 18 6.09 -11.55 8.87
N THR A 19 6.72 -11.11 7.79
CA THR A 19 7.90 -10.23 7.83
C THR A 19 7.57 -8.81 8.30
N THR A 20 8.60 -8.01 8.59
CA THR A 20 8.44 -6.59 8.96
C THR A 20 7.69 -5.80 7.89
N GLU A 21 8.01 -6.03 6.61
CA GLU A 21 7.44 -5.30 5.47
C GLU A 21 5.97 -5.66 5.24
N THR A 22 5.64 -6.94 5.28
CA THR A 22 4.26 -7.44 5.13
C THR A 22 3.37 -6.98 6.29
N ARG A 23 3.89 -6.95 7.53
CA ARG A 23 3.24 -6.33 8.69
C ARG A 23 3.02 -4.83 8.49
N ALA A 24 4.04 -4.10 8.05
CA ALA A 24 3.95 -2.67 7.81
C ALA A 24 2.89 -2.35 6.74
N ALA A 25 2.86 -3.09 5.64
CA ALA A 25 1.86 -2.94 4.58
C ALA A 25 0.43 -3.25 5.07
N ALA A 26 0.25 -4.32 5.84
CA ALA A 26 -1.05 -4.66 6.44
C ALA A 26 -1.53 -3.57 7.41
N CYS A 27 -0.65 -3.07 8.28
CA CYS A 27 -0.94 -1.97 9.21
C CYS A 27 -1.30 -0.67 8.47
N LEU A 28 -0.53 -0.31 7.44
CA LEU A 28 -0.79 0.89 6.63
C LEU A 28 -2.16 0.80 5.96
N TYR A 29 -2.49 -0.34 5.35
CA TYR A 29 -3.81 -0.55 4.75
C TYR A 29 -4.95 -0.35 5.76
N ILE A 30 -4.85 -0.92 6.96
CA ILE A 30 -5.88 -0.77 7.99
C ILE A 30 -6.03 0.69 8.42
N LYS A 31 -4.93 1.42 8.61
CA LYS A 31 -4.96 2.86 8.94
C LYS A 31 -5.67 3.66 7.85
N LEU A 32 -5.29 3.45 6.58
CA LEU A 32 -5.90 4.13 5.43
C LEU A 32 -7.38 3.76 5.28
N ARG A 33 -7.75 2.49 5.45
CA ARG A 33 -9.14 2.01 5.37
C ARG A 33 -10.00 2.70 6.43
N ARG A 34 -9.53 2.73 7.68
CA ARG A 34 -10.25 3.38 8.79
C ARG A 34 -10.39 4.88 8.60
N ALA A 35 -9.42 5.51 7.94
CA ALA A 35 -9.46 6.94 7.62
C ALA A 35 -10.23 7.26 6.33
N GLY A 36 -10.72 6.27 5.58
CA GLY A 36 -11.36 6.50 4.28
C GLY A 36 -10.41 6.98 3.17
N LYS A 37 -9.09 6.88 3.36
CA LYS A 37 -8.06 7.48 2.48
C LYS A 37 -7.47 6.51 1.45
N ILE A 38 -8.09 5.36 1.22
CA ILE A 38 -7.54 4.37 0.28
C ILE A 38 -7.50 4.89 -1.15
N GLU A 39 -8.60 5.51 -1.62
CA GLU A 39 -8.67 6.00 -2.99
C GLU A 39 -7.74 7.21 -3.23
N GLU A 40 -7.62 8.10 -2.24
CA GLU A 40 -6.64 9.22 -2.26
C GLU A 40 -5.20 8.67 -2.38
N PHE A 41 -4.82 7.74 -1.51
CA PHE A 41 -3.50 7.11 -1.54
C PHE A 41 -3.23 6.38 -2.87
N LYS A 42 -4.24 5.71 -3.43
CA LYS A 42 -4.15 5.05 -4.74
C LYS A 42 -3.93 6.08 -5.86
N ALA A 43 -4.68 7.17 -5.87
CA ALA A 43 -4.52 8.24 -6.85
C ALA A 43 -3.13 8.88 -6.78
N GLU A 44 -2.66 9.24 -5.58
CA GLU A 44 -1.31 9.79 -5.36
C GLU A 44 -0.20 8.84 -5.81
N SER A 45 -0.39 7.53 -5.58
CA SER A 45 0.60 6.54 -5.96
C SER A 45 0.74 6.37 -7.48
N MET A 46 -0.31 6.70 -8.23
CA MET A 46 -0.32 6.68 -9.70
C MET A 46 0.26 7.97 -10.28
N THR A 47 0.01 9.12 -9.65
CA THR A 47 0.55 10.42 -10.12
C THR A 47 2.04 10.56 -9.85
N LYS A 48 2.57 10.01 -8.75
CA LYS A 48 4.02 9.97 -8.50
C LYS A 48 4.80 9.25 -9.60
N ARG A 49 4.25 8.14 -10.12
CA ARG A 49 4.85 7.44 -11.27
C ARG A 49 4.94 8.28 -12.54
N TYR A 50 4.03 9.23 -12.72
CA TYR A 50 4.03 10.10 -13.90
C TYR A 50 5.07 11.24 -13.77
N LYS A 51 5.41 11.67 -12.56
CA LYS A 51 6.40 12.74 -12.33
C LYS A 51 7.85 12.28 -12.33
N GLU A 52 8.14 11.01 -12.05
CA GLU A 52 9.51 10.47 -12.09
C GLU A 52 9.93 10.01 -13.50
N GLY A 53 9.02 10.13 -14.49
CA GLY A 53 9.26 9.73 -15.89
C GLY A 53 9.28 10.88 -16.91
N VAL A 54 9.40 12.14 -16.46
CA VAL A 54 9.54 13.34 -17.31
C VAL A 54 10.87 14.01 -17.03
#